data_AF-A0A437L5I2-F1
#
_entry.id   AF-A0A437L5I2-F1
#
_cell.length_a   1.000
_cell.length_b   1.000
_cell.length_c   1.000
_cell.angle_alpha   90.00
_cell.angle_beta   90.00
_cell.angle_gamma   90.00
#
_symmetry.space_group_name_H-M   'P 1'
#
loop_
_entity.id
_entity.type
_entity.pdbx_description
1 polymer ?
#
loop_
_entity_poly.entity_id
_entity_poly.type
_entity_poly.pdbx_seq_one_letter_code
_entity_poly.pdbx_strand_id
1 'polypeptide(L)'
;MLGPLYMELEVASRDQGQFFTPPEVSEMMARLQGIDRLLDEGRPFITLSEPAYGAGGMVLAVVKTLIGAKRDPAQTLWVQAWDIDRLAALMAYVRLSLWNVPAEIVVGNTLSLEVREVWHTPAHHLGFWSTKLAAEPRLTPKADEEPAPVTAQSAEAPKAEQAAKPLDHPTQLSFDL
;
A
#
# COMPACT_ATOMS: atom_id res chain seq x y z
N MET A 1 4.66 16.89 9.26
CA MET A 1 4.56 15.78 8.28
C MET A 1 4.81 16.37 6.89
N LEU A 2 5.46 15.65 5.97
CA LEU A 2 5.68 16.17 4.61
C LEU A 2 4.44 16.03 3.70
N GLY A 3 3.62 15.01 3.92
CA GLY A 3 2.42 14.73 3.10
C GLY A 3 1.43 15.89 3.00
N PRO A 4 0.93 16.44 4.12
CA PRO A 4 0.02 17.59 4.10
C PRO A 4 0.63 18.81 3.39
N LEU A 5 1.92 19.10 3.63
CA LEU A 5 2.64 20.19 2.97
C LEU A 5 2.77 19.97 1.45
N TYR A 6 2.98 18.73 1.00
CA TYR A 6 3.06 18.38 -0.42
C TYR A 6 1.73 18.58 -1.16
N MET A 7 0.61 18.35 -0.47
CA MET A 7 -0.73 18.65 -0.98
C MET A 7 -1.04 20.16 -0.94
N GLU A 8 -0.67 20.84 0.15
CA GLU A 8 -0.87 22.28 0.36
C GLU A 8 -0.10 23.14 -0.65
N LEU A 9 1.10 22.70 -1.04
CA LEU A 9 1.92 23.33 -2.08
C LEU A 9 1.49 22.94 -3.52
N GLU A 10 0.41 22.16 -3.67
CA GLU A 10 -0.10 21.62 -4.96
C GLU A 10 0.94 20.89 -5.84
N VAL A 11 2.06 20.45 -5.25
CA VAL A 11 3.08 19.65 -5.95
C VAL A 11 2.56 18.23 -6.20
N ALA A 12 1.62 17.77 -5.37
CA ALA A 12 0.79 16.61 -5.65
C ALA A 12 0.01 16.82 -6.96
N SER A 13 0.43 16.15 -8.03
CA SER A 13 -0.30 16.13 -9.30
C SER A 13 -1.66 15.46 -9.09
N ARG A 14 -2.71 16.27 -8.93
CA ARG A 14 -4.11 15.79 -8.81
C ARG A 14 -4.49 14.86 -9.98
N ASP A 15 -3.93 15.14 -11.15
CA ASP A 15 -4.10 14.36 -12.39
C ASP A 15 -3.47 12.94 -12.35
N GLN A 16 -2.61 12.64 -11.37
CA GLN A 16 -2.06 11.29 -11.14
C GLN A 16 -2.80 10.51 -10.04
N GLY A 17 -3.91 11.04 -9.50
CA GLY A 17 -4.77 10.30 -8.58
C GLY A 17 -4.13 9.95 -7.22
N GLN A 18 -3.07 10.65 -6.80
CA GLN A 18 -2.46 10.47 -5.49
C GLN A 18 -3.36 11.06 -4.38
N PHE A 19 -4.10 10.20 -3.68
CA PHE A 19 -4.91 10.58 -2.51
C PHE A 19 -4.20 10.22 -1.21
N PHE A 20 -4.29 11.09 -0.20
CA PHE A 20 -3.71 10.82 1.12
C PHE A 20 -4.71 10.12 2.04
N THR A 21 -4.31 8.98 2.62
CA THR A 21 -5.08 8.32 3.68
C THR A 21 -5.08 9.19 4.94
N PRO A 22 -6.26 9.54 5.50
CA PRO A 22 -6.32 10.32 6.74
C PRO A 22 -5.52 9.66 7.88
N PRO A 23 -4.87 10.44 8.77
CA PRO A 23 -4.07 9.89 9.86
C PRO A 23 -4.84 8.93 10.76
N GLU A 24 -6.10 9.24 11.05
CA GLU A 24 -6.98 8.48 11.95
C GLU A 24 -7.29 7.09 11.38
N VAL A 25 -7.55 7.03 10.06
CA VAL A 25 -7.75 5.77 9.33
C VAL A 25 -6.46 4.95 9.31
N SER A 26 -5.33 5.60 9.06
CA SER A 26 -4.01 4.95 9.05
C SER A 26 -3.66 4.35 10.42
N GLU A 27 -3.92 5.08 11.51
CA GLU A 27 -3.69 4.61 12.89
C GLU A 27 -4.69 3.53 13.32
N MET A 28 -5.95 3.60 12.89
CA MET A 28 -6.91 2.51 13.09
C MET A 28 -6.44 1.23 12.40
N MET A 29 -6.04 1.31 11.12
CA MET A 29 -5.58 0.15 10.35
C MET A 29 -4.32 -0.48 10.93
N ALA A 30 -3.32 0.32 11.33
CA ALA A 30 -2.10 -0.17 11.96
C ALA A 30 -2.37 -0.95 13.27
N ARG A 31 -3.35 -0.49 14.07
CA ARG A 31 -3.78 -1.17 15.30
C ARG A 31 -4.58 -2.44 15.03
N LEU A 32 -5.48 -2.42 14.04
CA LEU A 32 -6.30 -3.57 13.66
C LEU A 32 -5.46 -4.73 13.12
N GLN A 33 -4.37 -4.43 12.40
CA GLN A 33 -3.41 -5.43 11.94
C GLN A 33 -2.61 -6.08 13.09
N GLY A 34 -2.68 -5.56 14.33
CA GLY A 34 -2.02 -6.14 15.50
C GLY A 34 -0.50 -6.25 15.35
N ILE A 35 0.12 -5.31 14.61
CA ILE A 35 1.52 -5.37 14.17
C ILE A 35 2.47 -5.50 15.38
N ASP A 36 2.15 -4.83 16.48
CA ASP A 36 2.87 -4.91 17.76
C ASP A 36 2.91 -6.33 18.37
N ARG A 37 1.91 -7.17 18.09
CA ARG A 37 1.79 -8.55 18.60
C ARG A 37 2.58 -9.56 17.78
N LEU A 38 2.86 -9.27 16.51
CA LEU A 38 3.63 -10.15 15.62
C LEU A 38 5.05 -10.45 16.17
N LEU A 39 5.54 -9.57 17.06
CA LEU A 39 6.81 -9.65 17.77
C LEU A 39 6.72 -10.36 19.13
N ASP A 40 5.52 -10.53 19.71
CA ASP A 40 5.29 -11.39 20.89
C ASP A 40 5.28 -12.88 20.50
N GLU A 41 4.97 -13.17 19.24
CA GLU A 41 5.03 -14.51 18.63
C GLU A 41 6.47 -15.00 18.39
N GLY A 42 7.49 -14.29 18.91
CA GLY A 42 8.90 -14.67 18.82
C GLY A 42 9.61 -14.28 17.53
N ARG A 43 8.97 -13.54 16.62
CA ARG A 43 9.65 -13.00 15.43
C ARG A 43 10.67 -11.93 15.83
N PRO A 44 11.87 -11.90 15.23
CA PRO A 44 12.90 -10.93 15.59
C PRO A 44 12.59 -9.52 15.07
N PHE A 45 11.87 -9.41 13.96
CA PHE A 45 11.42 -8.16 13.37
C PHE A 45 10.20 -8.38 12.45
N ILE A 46 9.64 -7.28 11.96
CA ILE A 46 8.50 -7.24 11.03
C ILE A 46 9.00 -6.68 9.70
N THR A 47 8.56 -7.28 8.59
CA THR A 47 8.70 -6.70 7.26
C THR A 47 7.37 -6.10 6.82
N LEU A 48 7.39 -4.85 6.34
CA LEU A 48 6.22 -4.13 5.84
C LEU A 48 6.48 -3.69 4.40
N SER A 49 5.64 -4.10 3.45
CA SER A 49 5.70 -3.62 2.07
C SER A 49 4.54 -2.68 1.79
N GLU A 50 4.86 -1.49 1.29
CA GLU A 50 3.90 -0.47 0.89
C GLU A 50 4.04 -0.20 -0.62
N PRO A 51 3.09 -0.67 -1.46
CA PRO A 51 3.22 -0.67 -2.92
C PRO A 51 2.97 0.68 -3.60
N ALA A 52 2.36 1.64 -2.89
CA ALA A 52 2.06 2.98 -3.39
C ALA A 52 2.23 4.02 -2.27
N TYR A 53 3.48 4.18 -1.82
CA TYR A 53 3.81 4.89 -0.59
C TYR A 53 3.31 6.35 -0.54
N GLY A 54 3.41 7.07 -1.65
CA GLY A 54 2.97 8.46 -1.80
C GLY A 54 3.51 9.34 -0.68
N ALA A 55 2.58 9.85 0.13
CA ALA A 55 2.88 10.71 1.28
C ALA A 55 3.12 9.96 2.61
N GLY A 56 3.20 8.62 2.62
CA GLY A 56 3.74 7.81 3.72
C GLY A 56 2.91 7.77 5.00
N GLY A 57 1.59 7.93 4.91
CA GLY A 57 0.69 7.96 6.06
C GLY A 57 0.65 6.62 6.82
N MET A 58 0.44 5.53 6.09
CA MET A 58 0.27 4.18 6.64
C MET A 58 1.52 3.69 7.39
N VAL A 59 2.69 3.70 6.74
CA VAL A 59 3.97 3.28 7.35
C VAL A 59 4.28 4.08 8.61
N LEU A 60 4.01 5.40 8.63
CA LEU A 60 4.24 6.22 9.82
C LEU A 60 3.26 5.90 10.96
N ALA A 61 2.03 5.47 10.65
CA ALA A 61 1.08 4.98 11.65
C ALA A 61 1.53 3.65 12.29
N VAL A 62 2.15 2.76 11.50
CA VAL A 62 2.79 1.53 12.01
C VAL A 62 3.95 1.88 12.95
N VAL A 63 4.85 2.78 12.53
CA VAL A 63 5.97 3.27 13.34
C VAL A 63 5.49 3.88 14.67
N LYS A 64 4.46 4.74 14.65
CA LYS A 64 3.82 5.28 15.86
C LYS A 64 3.28 4.18 16.77
N THR A 65 2.67 3.14 16.20
CA THR A 65 2.07 2.03 16.95
C THR A 65 3.14 1.20 17.68
N LEU A 66 4.26 0.89 17.00
CA LEU A 66 5.42 0.22 17.62
C LEU A 66 6.06 1.05 18.74
N ILE A 67 6.26 2.36 18.52
CA ILE A 67 6.78 3.28 19.54
C ILE A 67 5.83 3.34 20.75
N GLY A 68 4.51 3.39 20.52
CA GLY A 68 3.50 3.33 21.58
C GLY A 68 3.52 2.03 22.37
N ALA A 69 3.82 0.90 21.70
CA ALA A 69 4.07 -0.40 22.31
C ALA A 69 5.49 -0.55 22.91
N LYS A 70 6.27 0.53 22.99
CA LYS A 70 7.66 0.58 23.50
C LYS A 70 8.65 -0.31 22.75
N ARG A 71 8.41 -0.59 21.47
CA ARG A 71 9.36 -1.30 20.59
C ARG A 71 10.12 -0.30 19.72
N ASP A 72 11.42 -0.53 19.53
CA ASP A 72 12.27 0.30 18.68
C ASP A 72 12.07 -0.07 17.19
N PRO A 73 11.50 0.82 16.35
CA PRO A 73 11.34 0.55 14.92
C PRO A 73 12.68 0.30 14.21
N ALA A 74 13.80 0.86 14.70
CA ALA A 74 15.11 0.70 14.07
C ALA A 74 15.68 -0.72 14.17
N GLN A 75 15.16 -1.52 15.11
CA GLN A 75 15.51 -2.93 15.31
C GLN A 75 14.39 -3.91 14.99
N THR A 76 13.12 -3.49 15.11
CA THR A 76 11.96 -4.40 15.05
C THR A 76 11.09 -4.26 13.80
N LEU A 77 11.37 -3.29 12.92
CA LEU A 77 10.65 -3.07 11.67
C LEU A 77 11.63 -2.83 10.52
N TRP A 78 11.39 -3.46 9.36
CA TRP A 78 11.98 -3.06 8.09
C TRP A 78 10.89 -2.79 7.06
N VAL A 79 11.08 -1.76 6.23
CA VAL A 79 10.08 -1.31 5.27
C VAL A 79 10.60 -1.44 3.83
N GLN A 80 9.80 -2.01 2.94
CA GLN A 80 9.92 -1.77 1.50
C GLN A 80 8.84 -0.78 1.08
N ALA A 81 9.23 0.30 0.42
CA ALA A 81 8.33 1.34 -0.05
C ALA A 81 8.50 1.53 -1.56
N TRP A 82 7.43 1.33 -2.33
CA TRP A 82 7.41 1.57 -3.76
C TRP A 82 6.65 2.84 -4.11
N ASP A 83 7.12 3.56 -5.12
CA ASP A 83 6.33 4.59 -5.80
C ASP A 83 6.69 4.72 -7.29
N ILE A 84 5.68 5.04 -8.10
CA ILE A 84 5.82 5.31 -9.53
C ILE A 84 6.27 6.75 -9.80
N ASP A 85 6.02 7.67 -8.86
CA ASP A 85 6.62 9.00 -8.87
C ASP A 85 7.94 9.01 -8.09
N ARG A 86 9.01 9.44 -8.78
CA ARG A 86 10.34 9.59 -8.19
C ARG A 86 10.36 10.61 -7.05
N LEU A 87 9.56 11.67 -7.13
CA LEU A 87 9.52 12.70 -6.08
C LEU A 87 8.85 12.16 -4.81
N ALA A 88 7.72 11.48 -4.93
CA ALA A 88 7.08 10.75 -3.84
C ALA A 88 8.01 9.70 -3.20
N ALA A 89 8.68 8.87 -4.00
CA ALA A 89 9.68 7.92 -3.51
C ALA A 89 10.82 8.59 -2.73
N LEU A 90 11.42 9.66 -3.24
CA LEU A 90 12.49 10.36 -2.51
C LEU A 90 11.97 11.09 -1.25
N MET A 91 10.71 11.50 -1.23
CA MET A 91 10.06 11.97 0.00
C MET A 91 9.91 10.85 1.04
N ALA A 92 9.62 9.62 0.60
CA ALA A 92 9.65 8.42 1.45
C ALA A 92 11.04 8.21 2.06
N TYR A 93 12.08 8.27 1.23
CA TYR A 93 13.48 8.12 1.65
C TYR A 93 13.85 9.13 2.74
N VAL A 94 13.57 10.42 2.53
CA VAL A 94 13.85 11.47 3.52
C VAL A 94 13.06 11.23 4.81
N ARG A 95 11.77 10.91 4.70
CA ARG A 95 10.90 10.71 5.87
C ARG A 95 11.35 9.51 6.72
N LEU A 96 11.61 8.36 6.10
CA LEU A 96 12.03 7.15 6.81
C LEU A 96 13.44 7.30 7.40
N SER A 97 14.34 8.00 6.70
CA SER A 97 15.67 8.36 7.24
C SER A 97 15.55 9.25 8.49
N LEU A 98 14.70 10.28 8.49
CA LEU A 98 14.49 11.16 9.64
C LEU A 98 13.85 10.46 10.84
N TRP A 99 13.05 9.42 10.62
CA TRP A 99 12.47 8.58 11.68
C TRP A 99 13.37 7.40 12.09
N ASN A 100 14.59 7.32 11.56
CA ASN A 100 15.55 6.23 11.78
C ASN A 100 14.96 4.83 11.45
N VAL A 101 14.08 4.76 10.45
CA VAL A 101 13.44 3.51 10.00
C VAL A 101 14.30 2.88 8.90
N PRO A 102 14.72 1.62 9.06
CA PRO A 102 15.51 0.91 8.07
C PRO A 102 14.58 0.51 6.91
N ALA A 103 14.89 0.97 5.71
CA ALA A 103 14.00 0.78 4.59
C ALA A 103 14.74 0.69 3.25
N GLU A 104 14.08 0.04 2.30
CA GLU A 104 14.37 0.08 0.88
C GLU A 104 13.25 0.84 0.17
N ILE A 105 13.63 1.85 -0.60
CA ILE A 105 12.72 2.69 -1.37
C ILE A 105 12.97 2.38 -2.85
N VAL A 106 11.92 1.97 -3.56
CA VAL A 106 11.97 1.59 -4.97
C VAL A 106 11.21 2.61 -5.81
N VAL A 107 11.91 3.22 -6.77
CA VAL A 107 11.27 4.05 -7.81
C VAL A 107 10.90 3.11 -8.95
N GLY A 108 9.62 2.88 -9.20
CA GLY A 108 9.20 1.77 -10.05
C GLY A 108 7.71 1.62 -10.23
N ASN A 109 7.31 0.74 -11.15
CA ASN A 109 5.91 0.36 -11.31
C ASN A 109 5.67 -0.97 -10.59
N THR A 110 4.99 -0.92 -9.44
CA THR A 110 4.74 -2.08 -8.59
C THR A 110 3.82 -3.13 -9.23
N LEU A 111 3.01 -2.76 -10.23
CA LEU A 111 2.14 -3.71 -10.95
C LEU A 111 2.91 -4.53 -11.99
N SER A 112 3.91 -3.94 -12.65
CA SER A 112 4.78 -4.64 -13.60
C SER A 112 6.11 -5.11 -13.00
N LEU A 113 6.35 -4.83 -11.72
CA LEU A 113 7.61 -5.02 -11.00
C LEU A 113 8.81 -4.36 -11.69
N GLU A 114 8.58 -3.26 -12.42
CA GLU A 114 9.64 -2.48 -13.05
C GLU A 114 10.41 -1.69 -11.98
N VAL A 115 11.70 -1.94 -11.84
CA VAL A 115 12.61 -1.20 -10.95
C VAL A 115 13.45 -0.23 -11.77
N ARG A 116 13.37 1.07 -11.46
CA ARG A 116 14.21 2.11 -12.08
C ARG A 116 15.31 2.59 -11.15
N GLU A 117 15.03 2.76 -9.86
CA GLU A 117 16.02 3.10 -8.82
C GLU A 117 15.70 2.38 -7.51
N VAL A 118 16.73 2.13 -6.70
CA VAL A 118 16.62 1.59 -5.34
C VAL A 118 17.47 2.44 -4.39
N TRP A 119 16.89 2.85 -3.27
CA TRP A 119 17.52 3.70 -2.26
C TRP A 119 17.34 3.10 -0.87
N HIS A 120 18.44 2.86 -0.14
CA HIS A 120 18.42 2.31 1.21
C HIS A 120 18.67 3.39 2.26
N THR A 121 17.84 3.46 3.31
CA THR A 121 17.99 4.49 4.35
C THR A 121 19.26 4.27 5.19
N PRO A 122 19.81 5.31 5.85
CA PRO A 122 20.98 5.13 6.72
C PRO A 122 20.78 4.06 7.79
N ALA A 123 19.58 3.95 8.36
CA ALA A 123 19.23 2.90 9.32
C ALA A 123 19.30 1.49 8.72
N HIS A 124 19.01 1.29 7.43
CA HIS A 124 19.17 -0.01 6.76
C HIS A 124 20.63 -0.47 6.78
N HIS A 125 21.56 0.42 6.41
CA HIS A 125 22.99 0.12 6.41
C HIS A 125 23.55 -0.04 7.83
N LEU A 126 23.28 0.91 8.72
CA LEU A 126 23.78 0.89 10.11
C LEU A 126 23.25 -0.28 10.94
N GLY A 127 22.02 -0.75 10.64
CA GLY A 127 21.41 -1.91 11.28
C GLY A 127 21.74 -3.26 10.62
N PHE A 128 22.64 -3.29 9.63
CA PHE A 128 23.03 -4.48 8.85
C PHE A 128 21.84 -5.27 8.28
N TRP A 129 20.82 -4.55 7.82
CA TRP A 129 19.53 -5.13 7.48
C TRP A 129 19.56 -6.07 6.28
N SER A 130 20.44 -5.85 5.31
CA SER A 130 20.64 -6.77 4.18
C SER A 130 21.01 -8.19 4.68
N THR A 131 21.81 -8.30 5.74
CA THR A 131 22.17 -9.59 6.36
C THR A 131 21.00 -10.18 7.16
N LYS A 132 20.29 -9.36 7.95
CA LYS A 132 19.09 -9.80 8.71
C LYS A 132 18.02 -10.39 7.77
N LEU A 133 17.75 -9.72 6.65
CA LEU A 133 16.77 -10.14 5.64
C LEU A 133 17.22 -11.37 4.83
N ALA A 134 18.52 -11.59 4.69
CA ALA A 134 19.06 -12.78 4.03
C ALA A 134 19.08 -14.02 4.94
N ALA A 135 19.15 -13.82 6.26
CA ALA A 135 19.12 -14.89 7.26
C ALA A 135 17.69 -15.40 7.54
N GLU A 136 16.67 -14.55 7.38
CA GLU A 136 15.28 -15.00 7.41
C GLU A 136 14.99 -15.94 6.23
N PRO A 137 14.40 -17.13 6.46
CA PRO A 137 13.85 -17.94 5.40
C PRO A 137 12.75 -17.14 4.72
N ARG A 138 13.03 -16.60 3.54
CA ARG A 138 12.00 -16.03 2.67
C ARG A 138 10.90 -17.08 2.56
N LEU A 139 9.67 -16.70 2.89
CA LEU A 139 8.47 -17.37 2.42
C LEU A 139 8.46 -17.24 0.90
N THR A 140 9.22 -18.12 0.24
CA THR A 140 9.13 -18.33 -1.20
C THR A 140 7.67 -18.63 -1.47
N PRO A 141 6.99 -17.88 -2.35
CA PRO A 141 5.73 -18.33 -2.91
C PRO A 141 5.97 -19.75 -3.40
N LYS A 142 5.18 -20.70 -2.88
CA LYS A 142 5.33 -22.09 -3.28
C LYS A 142 5.05 -22.13 -4.78
N ALA A 143 6.08 -22.45 -5.58
CA ALA A 143 6.01 -22.41 -7.03
C ALA A 143 5.28 -23.65 -7.57
N ASP A 144 4.05 -23.86 -7.10
CA ASP A 144 3.19 -25.02 -7.36
C ASP A 144 1.71 -24.58 -7.37
N GLU A 145 1.34 -23.72 -8.31
CA GLU A 145 0.03 -23.80 -8.98
C GLU A 145 0.11 -23.00 -10.29
N GLU A 146 0.06 -23.71 -11.42
CA GLU A 146 -0.25 -23.06 -12.70
C GLU A 146 -1.64 -22.40 -12.56
N PRO A 147 -1.82 -21.14 -12.98
CA PRO A 147 -3.14 -20.53 -12.95
C PRO A 147 -4.07 -21.34 -13.85
N ALA A 148 -5.10 -21.94 -13.24
CA ALA A 148 -6.10 -22.72 -13.94
C ALA A 148 -6.64 -21.92 -15.14
N PRO A 149 -6.84 -22.53 -16.31
CA PRO A 149 -7.14 -21.80 -17.54
C PRO A 149 -8.44 -21.01 -17.37
N VAL A 150 -8.33 -19.69 -17.40
CA VAL A 150 -9.47 -18.78 -17.34
C VAL A 150 -10.23 -18.91 -18.65
N THR A 151 -11.28 -19.74 -18.66
CA THR A 151 -12.14 -19.93 -19.82
C THR A 151 -12.76 -18.59 -20.20
N ALA A 152 -12.30 -18.01 -21.30
CA ALA A 152 -12.83 -16.76 -21.83
C ALA A 152 -14.31 -16.97 -22.24
N GLN A 153 -15.23 -16.55 -21.39
CA GLN A 153 -16.63 -16.40 -21.80
C GLN A 153 -16.72 -15.19 -22.73
N SER A 154 -16.85 -15.47 -24.02
CA SER A 154 -17.05 -14.46 -25.06
C SER A 154 -18.28 -13.61 -24.75
N ALA A 155 -18.10 -12.29 -24.71
CA ALA A 155 -19.22 -11.37 -24.62
C ALA A 155 -20.06 -11.44 -25.90
N GLU A 156 -21.29 -11.94 -25.80
CA GLU A 156 -22.22 -11.99 -26.92
C GLU A 156 -22.94 -10.64 -27.07
N ALA A 157 -22.81 -10.01 -28.24
CA ALA A 157 -23.38 -8.70 -28.51
C ALA A 157 -24.91 -8.77 -28.69
N PRO A 158 -25.68 -7.76 -28.24
CA PRO A 158 -27.13 -7.80 -28.30
C PRO A 158 -27.62 -7.68 -29.75
N LYS A 159 -28.43 -8.65 -30.21
CA LYS A 159 -29.21 -8.53 -31.44
C LYS A 159 -30.46 -7.68 -31.19
N ALA A 160 -30.70 -6.72 -32.10
CA ALA A 160 -31.94 -5.96 -32.14
C ALA A 160 -33.01 -6.72 -32.95
N GLU A 161 -34.24 -6.79 -32.43
CA GLU A 161 -35.42 -7.12 -33.21
C GLU A 161 -36.61 -6.29 -32.71
N GLN A 162 -37.34 -5.66 -33.65
CA GLN A 162 -38.46 -4.77 -33.38
C GLN A 162 -39.78 -5.45 -33.74
N ALA A 163 -40.82 -5.30 -32.92
CA ALA A 163 -42.17 -4.93 -33.36
C ALA A 163 -43.08 -4.69 -32.14
N ALA A 164 -43.87 -3.60 -32.17
CA ALA A 164 -44.79 -3.25 -31.10
C ALA A 164 -46.24 -3.70 -31.38
N LYS A 165 -47.02 -3.93 -30.33
CA LYS A 165 -48.46 -3.57 -30.28
C LYS A 165 -48.88 -3.16 -28.85
N PRO A 166 -49.93 -2.33 -28.68
CA PRO A 166 -50.11 -1.49 -27.48
C PRO A 166 -51.32 -1.89 -26.61
N LEU A 167 -51.72 -0.95 -25.71
CA LEU A 167 -52.86 -0.95 -24.77
C LEU A 167 -52.51 -1.57 -23.39
N ASP A 168 -52.91 -1.01 -22.23
CA ASP A 168 -53.66 0.23 -21.92
C ASP A 168 -53.19 0.80 -20.55
N HIS A 169 -53.37 2.11 -20.32
CA HIS A 169 -53.28 2.70 -18.98
C HIS A 169 -54.66 2.64 -18.28
N PRO A 170 -54.72 2.35 -16.97
CA PRO A 170 -54.81 3.49 -16.03
C PRO A 170 -54.17 3.31 -14.63
N THR A 171 -53.53 4.40 -14.16
CA THR A 171 -53.80 5.05 -12.84
C THR A 171 -53.35 4.40 -11.51
N GLN A 172 -52.46 5.14 -10.78
CA GLN A 172 -52.25 5.15 -9.29
C GLN A 172 -51.72 3.83 -8.66
N LEU A 173 -51.18 3.72 -7.43
CA LEU A 173 -50.62 4.54 -6.32
C LEU A 173 -49.69 3.55 -5.53
N SER A 174 -48.71 3.89 -4.69
CA SER A 174 -48.11 5.14 -4.18
C SER A 174 -46.61 4.89 -3.85
N PHE A 175 -45.89 5.87 -3.30
CA PHE A 175 -44.75 5.63 -2.40
C PHE A 175 -45.04 6.33 -1.07
N ASP A 176 -45.20 5.55 0.00
CA ASP A 176 -45.12 6.05 1.38
C ASP A 176 -43.67 5.93 1.88
N LEU A 177 -43.34 6.77 2.86
CA LEU A 177 -42.00 7.04 3.42
C LEU A 177 -41.39 5.86 4.21
#